data_AF-A0A7R9YM75-F1
#
_entry.id   AF-A0A7R9YM75-F1
#
_cell.length_a   1.000
_cell.length_b   1.000
_cell.length_c   1.000
_cell.angle_alpha   90.00
_cell.angle_beta   90.00
_cell.angle_gamma   90.00
#
_symmetry.space_group_name_H-M   'P 1'
#
loop_
_entity.id
_entity.type
_entity.pdbx_description
1 polymer ?
#
loop_
_entity_poly.entity_id
_entity_poly.type
_entity_poly.pdbx_seq_one_letter_code
_entity_poly.pdbx_strand_id
1 'polypeptide(L)'
;ACDVADAVAPPSALAGRIATFTFPRVESGLVLCYRFAGHAPRLFANTTVDVIGLAARAAPYRAVVGVPKRLQFAGVGLRAGDSARWLLPGATSCTLAASHVSSRAVLDGSGGASFDLSVGALGRPLCFTFGGLGELLYAQITLDALELRGPTRSTAVYRVDETIAFSGVGIGAGDRASWVSASSASCADVDGAAVAVGEDGVGAFSAATSSALQAAAFGYV
;
A
#
# COMPACT_ATOMS: atom_id res chain seq x y z
N ALA A 1 -7.78 -29.30 28.75
CA ALA A 1 -8.97 -29.93 28.15
C ALA A 1 -9.35 -29.12 26.92
N CYS A 2 -10.09 -29.68 25.96
CA CYS A 2 -10.61 -28.84 24.88
C CYS A 2 -11.79 -28.03 25.41
N ASP A 3 -11.67 -26.72 25.46
CA ASP A 3 -12.80 -25.83 25.68
C ASP A 3 -13.39 -25.42 24.33
N VAL A 4 -14.72 -25.45 24.21
CA VAL A 4 -15.42 -24.99 23.00
C VAL A 4 -15.33 -23.47 22.88
N ALA A 5 -15.14 -22.75 24.00
CA ALA A 5 -14.88 -21.32 24.02
C ALA A 5 -13.57 -20.94 23.30
N ASP A 6 -12.61 -21.87 23.23
CA ASP A 6 -11.31 -21.68 22.57
C ASP A 6 -11.33 -22.08 21.08
N ALA A 7 -12.48 -22.50 20.55
CA ALA A 7 -12.58 -22.94 19.16
C ALA A 7 -12.38 -21.77 18.18
N VAL A 8 -11.26 -21.80 17.44
CA VAL A 8 -10.88 -20.76 16.48
C VAL A 8 -11.69 -20.81 15.18
N ALA A 9 -12.06 -22.01 14.74
CA ALA A 9 -12.86 -22.23 13.54
C ALA A 9 -13.68 -23.52 13.69
N PRO A 10 -14.98 -23.44 13.99
CA PRO A 10 -15.85 -24.61 13.88
C PRO A 10 -15.99 -25.04 12.41
N PRO A 11 -16.33 -26.31 12.13
CA PRO A 11 -16.53 -26.76 10.76
C PRO A 11 -17.71 -26.00 10.13
N SER A 12 -17.47 -25.41 8.96
CA SER A 12 -18.46 -24.66 8.17
C SER A 12 -19.32 -25.57 7.30
N ALA A 13 -18.84 -26.77 6.98
CA ALA A 13 -19.62 -27.82 6.32
C ALA A 13 -19.13 -29.22 6.71
N LEU A 14 -20.05 -30.19 6.68
CA LEU A 14 -19.77 -31.61 6.90
C LEU A 14 -20.37 -32.42 5.75
N ALA A 15 -19.55 -33.26 5.11
CA ALA A 15 -19.97 -34.15 4.04
C ALA A 15 -19.30 -35.53 4.22
N GLY A 16 -20.04 -36.48 4.80
CA GLY A 16 -19.51 -37.80 5.13
C GLY A 16 -18.33 -37.72 6.10
N ARG A 17 -17.13 -38.08 5.63
CA ARG A 17 -15.87 -38.04 6.40
C ARG A 17 -15.06 -36.76 6.20
N ILE A 18 -15.61 -35.78 5.50
CA ILE A 18 -14.95 -34.52 5.17
C ILE A 18 -15.58 -33.40 6.01
N ALA A 19 -14.72 -32.62 6.66
CA ALA A 19 -15.09 -31.38 7.33
C ALA A 19 -14.38 -30.21 6.65
N THR A 20 -15.13 -29.17 6.33
CA THR A 20 -14.61 -27.91 5.78
C THR A 20 -14.54 -26.89 6.90
N PHE A 21 -13.49 -26.07 6.91
CA PHE A 21 -13.27 -25.03 7.91
C PHE A 21 -13.03 -23.69 7.22
N THR A 22 -13.49 -22.62 7.85
CA THR A 22 -13.16 -21.24 7.46
C THR A 22 -12.49 -20.57 8.65
N PHE A 23 -11.22 -20.17 8.50
CA PHE A 23 -10.46 -19.52 9.56
C PHE A 23 -10.62 -18.00 9.47
N PRO A 24 -11.07 -17.31 10.54
CA PRO A 24 -11.36 -15.88 10.49
C PRO A 24 -10.11 -15.00 10.61
N ARG A 25 -8.97 -15.57 10.99
CA ARG A 25 -7.71 -14.86 11.22
C ARG A 25 -6.52 -15.76 10.94
N VAL A 26 -5.39 -15.11 10.70
CA VAL A 26 -4.08 -15.75 10.56
C VAL A 26 -3.61 -16.23 11.94
N GLU A 27 -3.15 -17.48 12.05
CA GLU A 27 -2.76 -18.10 13.32
C GLU A 27 -1.83 -19.29 13.08
N SER A 28 -0.85 -19.50 13.96
CA SER A 28 0.08 -20.63 13.88
C SER A 28 -0.14 -21.61 15.03
N GLY A 29 0.07 -22.90 14.77
CA GLY A 29 0.08 -23.94 15.81
C GLY A 29 -1.31 -24.35 16.30
N LEU A 30 -2.35 -24.19 15.48
CA LEU A 30 -3.67 -24.73 15.82
C LEU A 30 -3.58 -26.24 15.93
N VAL A 31 -4.14 -26.82 16.99
CA VAL A 31 -4.18 -28.26 17.21
C VAL A 31 -5.61 -28.78 17.11
N LEU A 32 -5.79 -29.99 16.59
CA LEU A 32 -7.12 -30.58 16.45
C LEU A 32 -7.68 -30.96 17.83
N CYS A 33 -8.84 -30.41 18.17
CA CYS A 33 -9.71 -31.04 19.15
C CYS A 33 -10.81 -31.83 18.45
N TYR A 34 -10.93 -33.11 18.79
CA TYR A 34 -11.93 -33.98 18.20
C TYR A 34 -12.71 -34.76 19.26
N ARG A 35 -14.01 -34.92 19.03
CA ARG A 35 -14.91 -35.69 19.89
C ARG A 35 -15.51 -36.85 19.09
N PHE A 36 -15.17 -38.08 19.49
CA PHE A 36 -15.88 -39.26 19.00
C PHE A 36 -17.28 -39.31 19.61
N ALA A 37 -18.25 -39.82 18.85
CA ALA A 37 -19.60 -40.04 19.35
C ALA A 37 -19.56 -40.87 20.64
N GLY A 38 -20.33 -40.45 21.65
CA GLY A 38 -20.36 -41.10 22.97
C GLY A 38 -19.14 -40.88 23.87
N HIS A 39 -18.13 -40.13 23.46
CA HIS A 39 -16.90 -39.91 24.23
C HIS A 39 -16.68 -38.43 24.58
N ALA A 40 -15.83 -38.17 25.56
CA ALA A 40 -15.33 -36.83 25.87
C ALA A 40 -14.38 -36.33 24.75
N PRO A 41 -14.32 -35.01 24.49
CA PRO A 41 -13.39 -34.45 23.52
C PRO A 41 -11.93 -34.73 23.90
N ARG A 42 -11.09 -34.96 22.90
CA ARG A 42 -9.65 -35.21 23.04
C ARG A 42 -8.86 -34.21 22.22
N LEU A 43 -7.77 -33.73 22.81
CA LEU A 43 -6.79 -32.87 22.17
C LEU A 43 -5.77 -33.74 21.43
N PHE A 44 -5.59 -33.49 20.15
CA PHE A 44 -4.60 -34.15 19.30
C PHE A 44 -3.44 -33.18 19.05
N ALA A 45 -2.54 -33.09 20.03
CA ALA A 45 -1.44 -32.12 20.01
C ALA A 45 -0.47 -32.28 18.82
N ASN A 46 -0.41 -33.48 18.23
CA ASN A 46 0.45 -33.77 17.07
C ASN A 46 -0.26 -33.53 15.73
N THR A 47 -1.53 -33.14 15.74
CA THR A 47 -2.29 -32.80 14.54
C THR A 47 -2.40 -31.28 14.46
N THR A 48 -1.39 -30.65 13.86
CA THR A 48 -1.24 -29.19 13.80
C THR A 48 -1.58 -28.61 12.44
N VAL A 49 -2.13 -27.39 12.42
CA VAL A 49 -2.38 -26.59 11.22
C VAL A 49 -1.92 -25.15 11.46
N ASP A 50 -1.21 -24.58 10.49
CA ASP A 50 -0.93 -23.15 10.42
C ASP A 50 -1.89 -22.50 9.41
N VAL A 51 -2.58 -21.45 9.85
CA VAL A 51 -3.38 -20.59 8.99
C VAL A 51 -2.48 -19.49 8.44
N ILE A 52 -1.98 -19.72 7.23
CA ILE A 52 -1.07 -18.81 6.52
C ILE A 52 -1.84 -17.59 6.01
N GLY A 53 -1.22 -16.41 6.10
CA GLY A 53 -1.85 -15.18 5.65
C GLY A 53 -1.11 -13.93 6.09
N LEU A 54 -1.46 -12.79 5.49
CA LEU A 54 -1.00 -11.48 5.93
C LEU A 54 -1.79 -11.02 7.16
N ALA A 55 -1.09 -10.60 8.20
CA ALA A 55 -1.70 -9.90 9.32
C ALA A 55 -2.00 -8.46 8.89
N ALA A 56 -3.25 -8.01 9.06
CA ALA A 56 -3.62 -6.64 8.74
C ALA A 56 -2.75 -5.66 9.51
N ARG A 57 -2.15 -4.70 8.80
CA ARG A 57 -1.54 -3.52 9.39
C ARG A 57 -2.32 -2.29 8.95
N ALA A 58 -2.41 -1.31 9.84
CA ALA A 58 -3.17 -0.09 9.65
C ALA A 58 -2.64 0.72 8.45
N ALA A 59 -3.54 0.91 7.48
CA ALA A 59 -3.50 1.90 6.42
C ALA A 59 -3.40 3.34 6.97
N PRO A 60 -3.03 4.34 6.14
CA PRO A 60 -2.79 4.25 4.70
C PRO A 60 -1.31 4.15 4.34
N TYR A 61 -0.98 3.10 3.58
CA TYR A 61 0.27 3.02 2.86
C TYR A 61 0.18 3.96 1.66
N ARG A 62 0.88 5.09 1.71
CA ARG A 62 1.01 6.03 0.58
C ARG A 62 2.37 5.86 -0.09
N ALA A 63 2.37 5.96 -1.41
CA ALA A 63 3.56 5.93 -2.26
C ALA A 63 3.42 6.95 -3.38
N VAL A 64 4.55 7.44 -3.90
CA VAL A 64 4.57 8.40 -5.02
C VAL A 64 4.96 7.65 -6.28
N VAL A 65 4.23 7.89 -7.37
CA VAL A 65 4.54 7.31 -8.68
C VAL A 65 5.98 7.62 -9.09
N GLY A 66 6.70 6.62 -9.60
CA GLY A 66 8.10 6.74 -10.00
C GLY A 66 9.12 6.77 -8.85
N VAL A 67 8.67 6.77 -7.58
CA VAL A 67 9.56 6.71 -6.42
C VAL A 67 9.47 5.33 -5.77
N PRO A 68 10.55 4.52 -5.78
CA PRO A 68 10.53 3.21 -5.16
C PRO A 68 10.13 3.28 -3.69
N LYS A 69 9.11 2.52 -3.31
CA LYS A 69 8.65 2.41 -1.91
C LYS A 69 8.89 1.00 -1.38
N ARG A 70 9.69 0.90 -0.34
CA ARG A 70 9.84 -0.34 0.43
C ARG A 70 8.69 -0.45 1.45
N LEU A 71 7.99 -1.58 1.43
CA LEU A 71 6.94 -1.94 2.39
C LEU A 71 7.33 -3.20 3.15
N GLN A 72 6.86 -3.28 4.39
CA GLN A 72 7.12 -4.40 5.29
C GLN A 72 5.84 -5.23 5.45
N PHE A 73 5.90 -6.50 5.08
CA PHE A 73 4.82 -7.44 5.31
C PHE A 73 5.01 -8.17 6.64
N ALA A 74 3.90 -8.55 7.25
CA ALA A 74 3.85 -9.35 8.48
C ALA A 74 2.68 -10.33 8.38
N GLY A 75 2.83 -11.49 9.01
CA GLY A 75 1.87 -12.58 8.88
C GLY A 75 2.49 -13.92 9.27
N VAL A 76 1.70 -14.98 9.14
CA VAL A 76 2.15 -16.36 9.36
C VAL A 76 2.44 -16.98 8.01
N GLY A 77 3.54 -17.73 7.94
CA GLY A 77 3.93 -18.48 6.74
C GLY A 77 4.63 -17.65 5.66
N LEU A 78 4.98 -16.38 5.93
CA LEU A 78 5.76 -15.55 5.02
C LEU A 78 7.19 -16.04 4.89
N ARG A 79 7.72 -16.02 3.66
CA ARG A 79 9.07 -16.50 3.34
C ARG A 79 9.73 -15.60 2.29
N ALA A 80 11.05 -15.58 2.28
CA ALA A 80 11.79 -15.01 1.17
C ALA A 80 11.38 -15.71 -0.13
N GLY A 81 11.13 -14.93 -1.18
CA GLY A 81 10.63 -15.46 -2.46
C GLY A 81 9.11 -15.41 -2.63
N ASP A 82 8.34 -15.17 -1.56
CA ASP A 82 6.95 -14.75 -1.70
C ASP A 82 6.88 -13.44 -2.50
N SER A 83 5.75 -13.16 -3.12
CA SER A 83 5.66 -11.98 -3.98
C SER A 83 4.36 -11.23 -3.86
N ALA A 84 4.40 -9.95 -4.16
CA ALA A 84 3.27 -9.06 -4.05
C ALA A 84 3.14 -8.18 -5.31
N ARG A 85 1.90 -7.83 -5.65
CA ARG A 85 1.56 -6.89 -6.73
C ARG A 85 0.38 -6.03 -6.30
N TRP A 86 0.43 -4.75 -6.66
CA TRP A 86 -0.66 -3.82 -6.43
C TRP A 86 -1.51 -3.71 -7.70
N LEU A 87 -2.82 -3.95 -7.56
CA LEU A 87 -3.75 -3.92 -8.67
C LEU A 87 -4.39 -2.53 -8.84
N LEU A 88 -5.18 -2.36 -9.89
CA LEU A 88 -6.06 -1.21 -10.03
C LEU A 88 -7.25 -1.33 -9.07
N PRO A 89 -7.83 -0.19 -8.65
CA PRO A 89 -9.07 -0.21 -7.89
C PRO A 89 -10.17 -0.99 -8.62
N GLY A 90 -10.97 -1.74 -7.86
CA GLY A 90 -12.04 -2.57 -8.41
C GLY A 90 -11.61 -3.95 -8.90
N ALA A 91 -10.34 -4.33 -8.78
CA ALA A 91 -9.90 -5.69 -9.08
C ALA A 91 -10.63 -6.72 -8.18
N THR A 92 -11.17 -7.77 -8.79
CA THR A 92 -11.88 -8.86 -8.11
C THR A 92 -11.07 -10.16 -8.05
N SER A 93 -9.96 -10.23 -8.77
CA SER A 93 -9.02 -11.36 -8.74
C SER A 93 -7.58 -10.92 -9.03
N CYS A 94 -6.64 -11.80 -8.71
CA CYS A 94 -5.21 -11.65 -9.02
C CYS A 94 -4.85 -11.86 -10.50
N THR A 95 -5.76 -12.47 -11.29
CA THR A 95 -5.46 -13.03 -12.62
C THR A 95 -5.56 -12.03 -13.78
N LEU A 96 -5.99 -10.80 -13.52
CA LEU A 96 -6.17 -9.80 -14.56
C LEU A 96 -4.85 -9.08 -14.88
N ALA A 97 -4.15 -9.56 -15.91
CA ALA A 97 -2.90 -8.98 -16.42
C ALA A 97 -3.00 -7.47 -16.75
N ALA A 98 -4.19 -6.99 -17.13
CA ALA A 98 -4.46 -5.58 -17.44
C ALA A 98 -4.73 -4.70 -16.19
N SER A 99 -4.71 -5.27 -14.98
CA SER A 99 -4.96 -4.56 -13.72
C SER A 99 -3.68 -4.24 -12.93
N HIS A 100 -2.50 -4.67 -13.40
CA HIS A 100 -1.25 -4.45 -12.66
C HIS A 100 -0.68 -3.06 -12.93
N VAL A 101 -0.42 -2.31 -11.86
CA VAL A 101 0.19 -0.97 -11.91
C VAL A 101 1.51 -0.92 -11.11
N SER A 102 1.93 -2.06 -10.55
CA SER A 102 3.27 -2.23 -10.00
C SER A 102 3.97 -3.40 -10.66
N SER A 103 5.29 -3.35 -10.69
CA SER A 103 6.11 -4.55 -10.86
C SER A 103 5.77 -5.58 -9.78
N ARG A 104 6.07 -6.86 -10.07
CA ARG A 104 6.04 -7.92 -9.06
C ARG A 104 7.21 -7.71 -8.12
N ALA A 105 6.91 -7.35 -6.87
CA ALA A 105 7.92 -7.27 -5.83
C ALA A 105 8.07 -8.64 -5.16
N VAL A 106 9.32 -9.01 -4.85
CA VAL A 106 9.64 -10.24 -4.15
C VAL A 106 10.08 -9.89 -2.73
N LEU A 107 9.57 -10.62 -1.75
CA LEU A 107 9.93 -10.45 -0.35
C LEU A 107 11.35 -10.96 -0.13
N ASP A 108 12.14 -10.17 0.58
CA ASP A 108 13.43 -10.57 1.12
C ASP A 108 13.28 -11.39 2.42
N GLY A 109 14.40 -11.84 2.99
CA GLY A 109 14.42 -12.60 4.24
C GLY A 109 13.89 -11.86 5.46
N SER A 110 13.71 -10.53 5.38
CA SER A 110 13.08 -9.74 6.42
C SER A 110 11.57 -9.59 6.24
N GLY A 111 11.00 -10.07 5.13
CA GLY A 111 9.61 -9.84 4.75
C GLY A 111 9.37 -8.48 4.09
N GLY A 112 10.44 -7.79 3.71
CA GLY A 112 10.38 -6.50 3.02
C GLY A 112 10.33 -6.68 1.50
N ALA A 113 9.57 -5.83 0.81
CA ALA A 113 9.52 -5.79 -0.64
C ALA A 113 9.48 -4.34 -1.14
N SER A 114 10.16 -4.06 -2.26
CA SER A 114 10.21 -2.72 -2.87
C SER A 114 9.34 -2.68 -4.12
N PHE A 115 8.53 -1.64 -4.23
CA PHE A 115 7.56 -1.47 -5.32
C PHE A 115 7.83 -0.18 -6.07
N ASP A 116 7.81 -0.30 -7.39
CA ASP A 116 7.76 0.83 -8.31
C ASP A 116 6.35 0.94 -8.87
N LEU A 117 5.71 2.08 -8.66
CA LEU A 117 4.35 2.35 -9.12
C LEU A 117 4.42 3.20 -10.37
N SER A 118 3.73 2.76 -11.41
CA SER A 118 3.77 3.41 -12.72
C SER A 118 2.62 4.39 -12.96
N VAL A 119 1.49 4.27 -12.26
CA VAL A 119 0.38 5.23 -12.35
C VAL A 119 -0.26 5.51 -10.99
N GLY A 120 -0.81 6.71 -10.85
CA GLY A 120 -1.51 7.17 -9.65
C GLY A 120 -2.90 6.56 -9.56
N ALA A 121 -3.26 6.08 -8.38
CA ALA A 121 -4.58 5.56 -8.05
C ALA A 121 -4.71 5.38 -6.53
N LEU A 122 -5.89 5.69 -5.99
CA LEU A 122 -6.21 5.49 -4.58
C LEU A 122 -6.87 4.12 -4.39
N GLY A 123 -6.64 3.49 -3.23
CA GLY A 123 -7.36 2.27 -2.85
C GLY A 123 -6.95 1.02 -3.64
N ARG A 124 -5.68 0.90 -4.02
CA ARG A 124 -5.19 -0.24 -4.81
C ARG A 124 -5.11 -1.51 -3.96
N PRO A 125 -5.85 -2.58 -4.29
CA PRO A 125 -5.81 -3.80 -3.49
C PRO A 125 -4.53 -4.59 -3.75
N LEU A 126 -4.14 -5.39 -2.76
CA LEU A 126 -2.95 -6.23 -2.82
C LEU A 126 -3.28 -7.62 -3.37
N CYS A 127 -2.55 -8.06 -4.39
CA CYS A 127 -2.44 -9.47 -4.72
C CYS A 127 -1.14 -10.04 -4.15
N PHE A 128 -1.24 -11.11 -3.37
CA PHE A 128 -0.09 -11.76 -2.73
C PHE A 128 0.03 -13.21 -3.16
N THR A 129 1.24 -13.63 -3.53
CA THR A 129 1.59 -15.01 -3.88
C THR A 129 2.41 -15.61 -2.75
N PHE A 130 1.85 -16.63 -2.10
CA PHE A 130 2.60 -17.48 -1.18
C PHE A 130 3.31 -18.57 -1.99
N GLY A 131 4.61 -18.75 -1.76
CA GLY A 131 5.40 -19.76 -2.44
C GLY A 131 4.77 -21.14 -2.35
N GLY A 132 4.33 -21.70 -3.49
CA GLY A 132 3.73 -23.03 -3.59
C GLY A 132 2.25 -23.14 -3.20
N LEU A 133 1.58 -22.06 -2.79
CA LEU A 133 0.18 -22.06 -2.35
C LEU A 133 -0.76 -21.22 -3.22
N GLY A 134 -0.23 -20.53 -4.23
CA GLY A 134 -1.00 -19.74 -5.18
C GLY A 134 -1.14 -18.26 -4.81
N GLU A 135 -1.98 -17.55 -5.55
CA GLU A 135 -2.22 -16.12 -5.39
C GLU A 135 -3.54 -15.86 -4.65
N LEU A 136 -3.53 -14.89 -3.73
CA LEU A 136 -4.70 -14.47 -2.96
C LEU A 136 -4.85 -12.95 -3.04
N LEU A 137 -6.09 -12.51 -3.27
CA LEU A 137 -6.46 -11.09 -3.28
C LEU A 137 -6.81 -10.64 -1.86
N TYR A 138 -6.11 -9.60 -1.39
CA TYR A 138 -6.36 -8.90 -0.13
C TYR A 138 -6.99 -7.53 -0.44
N ALA A 139 -8.31 -7.50 -0.62
CA ALA A 139 -9.05 -6.28 -0.96
C ALA A 139 -9.01 -5.22 0.15
N GLN A 140 -8.90 -5.66 1.41
CA GLN A 140 -8.79 -4.80 2.59
C GLN A 140 -7.40 -4.20 2.82
N ILE A 141 -6.37 -4.71 2.15
CA ILE A 141 -5.02 -4.14 2.23
C ILE A 141 -4.84 -3.25 1.00
N THR A 142 -4.90 -1.93 1.22
CA THR A 142 -4.86 -0.94 0.14
C THR A 142 -3.61 -0.06 0.18
N LEU A 143 -3.17 0.34 -1.00
CA LEU A 143 -2.10 1.32 -1.22
C LEU A 143 -2.63 2.49 -2.04
N ASP A 144 -2.33 3.70 -1.60
CA ASP A 144 -2.57 4.91 -2.39
C ASP A 144 -1.30 5.30 -3.14
N ALA A 145 -1.39 5.37 -4.46
CA ALA A 145 -0.34 5.87 -5.33
C ALA A 145 -0.66 7.33 -5.70
N LEU A 146 0.11 8.25 -5.13
CA LEU A 146 0.02 9.68 -5.40
C LEU A 146 0.79 10.01 -6.68
N GLU A 147 0.27 10.94 -7.47
CA GLU A 147 0.87 11.32 -8.75
C GLU A 147 0.73 12.83 -8.96
N LEU A 148 1.80 13.47 -9.43
CA LEU A 148 1.83 14.88 -9.81
C LEU A 148 2.07 14.97 -11.32
N ARG A 149 1.22 15.70 -12.04
CA ARG A 149 1.26 15.96 -13.48
C ARG A 149 1.23 17.47 -13.73
N GLY A 150 1.85 17.88 -14.83
CA GLY A 150 2.05 19.29 -15.18
C GLY A 150 3.52 19.69 -15.06
N PRO A 151 3.82 20.99 -14.91
CA PRO A 151 2.88 22.12 -14.75
C PRO A 151 2.06 22.43 -16.00
N THR A 152 0.96 23.19 -15.86
CA THR A 152 0.16 23.70 -17.01
C THR A 152 0.93 24.70 -17.88
N ARG A 153 1.99 25.30 -17.35
CA ARG A 153 2.90 26.22 -18.06
C ARG A 153 4.34 25.98 -17.61
N SER A 154 5.28 26.15 -18.53
CA SER A 154 6.72 25.99 -18.29
C SER A 154 7.49 27.31 -18.27
N THR A 155 6.80 28.45 -18.36
CA THR A 155 7.38 29.79 -18.38
C THR A 155 6.63 30.69 -17.42
N ALA A 156 7.34 31.56 -16.72
CA ALA A 156 6.77 32.61 -15.89
C ALA A 156 7.46 33.96 -16.12
N VAL A 157 6.72 35.05 -16.00
CA VAL A 157 7.25 36.41 -16.18
C VAL A 157 7.86 36.93 -14.87
N TYR A 158 9.04 37.53 -14.99
CA TYR A 158 9.75 38.08 -13.83
C TYR A 158 8.94 39.18 -13.12
N ARG A 159 8.78 39.04 -11.80
CA ARG A 159 8.04 39.96 -10.92
C ARG A 159 6.55 40.12 -11.25
N VAL A 160 5.97 39.13 -11.93
CA VAL A 160 4.52 39.05 -12.13
C VAL A 160 4.03 37.85 -11.34
N ASP A 161 3.00 38.07 -10.51
CA ASP A 161 2.35 36.98 -9.82
C ASP A 161 1.61 36.12 -10.84
N GLU A 162 2.04 34.87 -10.95
CA GLU A 162 1.43 33.90 -11.85
C GLU A 162 0.93 32.69 -11.11
N THR A 163 -0.20 32.17 -11.58
CA THR A 163 -0.79 30.92 -11.10
C THR A 163 -0.35 29.80 -12.03
N ILE A 164 0.42 28.85 -11.50
CA ILE A 164 0.80 27.62 -12.19
C ILE A 164 0.01 26.46 -11.57
N ALA A 165 -0.66 25.71 -12.44
CA ALA A 165 -1.52 24.60 -12.02
C ALA A 165 -0.88 23.23 -12.30
N PHE A 166 -1.30 22.26 -11.50
CA PHE A 166 -0.89 20.86 -11.52
C PHE A 166 -2.13 20.00 -11.37
N SER A 167 -2.10 18.83 -11.98
CA SER A 167 -3.15 17.82 -11.85
C SER A 167 -2.53 16.51 -11.39
N GLY A 168 -3.36 15.55 -10.99
CA GLY A 168 -2.85 14.25 -10.58
C GLY A 168 -3.72 13.60 -9.52
N VAL A 169 -3.13 12.65 -8.79
CA VAL A 169 -3.83 11.85 -7.79
C VAL A 169 -3.29 12.18 -6.42
N GLY A 170 -4.20 12.50 -5.50
CA GLY A 170 -3.87 12.79 -4.11
C GLY A 170 -3.37 14.21 -3.85
N ILE A 171 -3.51 15.11 -4.83
CA ILE A 171 -3.33 16.55 -4.62
C ILE A 171 -4.49 17.05 -3.77
N GLY A 172 -4.18 17.68 -2.64
CA GLY A 172 -5.16 18.09 -1.65
C GLY A 172 -4.86 19.44 -1.02
N ALA A 173 -5.88 20.06 -0.44
CA ALA A 173 -5.72 21.28 0.33
C ALA A 173 -4.74 21.03 1.49
N GLY A 174 -3.73 21.89 1.61
CA GLY A 174 -2.66 21.75 2.61
C GLY A 174 -1.39 21.10 2.08
N ASP A 175 -1.39 20.56 0.86
CA ASP A 175 -0.15 20.25 0.15
C ASP A 175 0.67 21.52 -0.03
N ARG A 176 1.99 21.38 -0.13
CA ARG A 176 2.91 22.51 -0.24
C ARG A 176 3.89 22.29 -1.38
N ALA A 177 4.18 23.35 -2.11
CA ALA A 177 5.08 23.30 -3.26
C ALA A 177 5.95 24.56 -3.34
N SER A 178 7.15 24.38 -3.87
CA SER A 178 8.09 25.45 -4.18
C SER A 178 8.89 25.10 -5.41
N TRP A 179 9.24 26.15 -6.17
CA TRP A 179 10.30 26.07 -7.17
C TRP A 179 11.65 26.25 -6.48
N VAL A 180 12.58 25.34 -6.73
CA VAL A 180 13.96 25.40 -6.24
C VAL A 180 14.91 25.54 -7.44
N SER A 181 16.15 25.97 -7.19
CA SER A 181 17.17 26.00 -8.24
C SER A 181 17.40 24.59 -8.78
N ALA A 182 17.66 24.48 -10.09
CA ALA A 182 18.08 23.21 -10.69
C ALA A 182 19.38 22.66 -10.08
N SER A 183 20.19 23.53 -9.46
CA SER A 183 21.42 23.16 -8.73
C SER A 183 21.17 22.76 -7.27
N SER A 184 19.94 22.84 -6.76
CA SER A 184 19.63 22.45 -5.38
C SER A 184 19.85 20.96 -5.19
N ALA A 185 20.62 20.59 -4.17
CA ALA A 185 20.90 19.19 -3.84
C ALA A 185 19.74 18.50 -3.10
N SER A 186 18.82 19.26 -2.48
CA SER A 186 17.67 18.74 -1.76
C SER A 186 16.53 19.78 -1.64
N CYS A 187 15.37 19.31 -1.19
CA CYS A 187 14.20 20.12 -0.88
C CYS A 187 13.88 20.14 0.64
N ALA A 188 14.81 19.72 1.49
CA ALA A 188 14.54 19.44 2.92
C ALA A 188 14.20 20.70 3.75
N ASP A 189 14.74 21.86 3.37
CA ASP A 189 14.62 23.12 4.11
C ASP A 189 13.57 24.07 3.50
N VAL A 190 12.73 23.58 2.59
CA VAL A 190 11.76 24.41 1.85
C VAL A 190 10.35 24.13 2.36
N ASP A 191 9.77 25.09 3.08
CA ASP A 191 8.41 24.95 3.64
C ASP A 191 7.31 25.03 2.56
N GLY A 192 7.59 25.58 1.38
CA GLY A 192 6.59 25.61 0.30
C GLY A 192 5.45 26.61 0.51
N ALA A 193 4.88 27.13 -0.57
CA ALA A 193 3.57 27.77 -0.52
C ALA A 193 2.48 26.69 -0.47
N ALA A 194 1.42 26.93 0.29
CA ALA A 194 0.26 26.05 0.28
C ALA A 194 -0.39 26.01 -1.10
N VAL A 195 -0.67 24.80 -1.57
CA VAL A 195 -1.41 24.53 -2.80
C VAL A 195 -2.89 24.79 -2.54
N ALA A 196 -3.45 25.72 -3.30
CA ALA A 196 -4.90 25.89 -3.40
C ALA A 196 -5.45 24.83 -4.35
N VAL A 197 -6.49 24.11 -3.94
CA VAL A 197 -7.08 23.04 -4.76
C VAL A 197 -8.47 23.46 -5.21
N GLY A 198 -8.70 23.41 -6.51
CA GLY A 198 -10.02 23.62 -7.12
C GLY A 198 -10.96 22.43 -6.89
N GLU A 199 -12.26 22.61 -7.13
CA GLU A 199 -13.27 21.55 -6.97
C GLU A 199 -13.05 20.34 -7.90
N ASP A 200 -12.26 20.52 -8.96
CA ASP A 200 -11.85 19.50 -9.94
C ASP A 200 -10.60 18.72 -9.53
N GLY A 201 -10.04 18.96 -8.34
CA GLY A 201 -8.82 18.31 -7.86
C GLY A 201 -7.53 18.83 -8.52
N VAL A 202 -7.62 19.93 -9.27
CA VAL A 202 -6.46 20.63 -9.82
C VAL A 202 -5.87 21.52 -8.72
N GLY A 203 -4.61 21.28 -8.39
CA GLY A 203 -3.86 22.10 -7.44
C GLY A 203 -3.15 23.24 -8.15
N ALA A 204 -3.17 24.44 -7.59
CA ALA A 204 -2.41 25.57 -8.07
C ALA A 204 -1.77 26.31 -6.90
N PHE A 205 -0.60 26.91 -7.14
CA PHE A 205 -0.01 27.85 -6.18
C PHE A 205 0.51 29.07 -6.95
N SER A 206 0.47 30.23 -6.30
CA SER A 206 1.03 31.46 -6.83
C SER A 206 2.49 31.57 -6.42
N ALA A 207 3.37 31.85 -7.40
CA ALA A 207 4.74 32.23 -7.11
C ALA A 207 4.74 33.72 -6.71
N ALA A 208 4.40 34.01 -5.44
CA ALA A 208 4.56 35.36 -4.93
C ALA A 208 6.04 35.74 -4.92
N THR A 209 6.33 37.01 -5.21
CA THR A 209 7.67 37.59 -5.04
C THR A 209 8.07 37.51 -3.56
N SER A 210 8.76 36.44 -3.14
CA SER A 210 9.33 36.39 -1.80
C SER A 210 10.52 37.33 -1.73
N SER A 211 10.53 38.22 -0.73
CA SER A 211 11.64 39.13 -0.43
C SER A 211 12.95 38.39 -0.06
N ALA A 212 12.90 37.07 0.14
CA ALA A 212 14.06 36.23 0.42
C ALA A 212 14.90 35.90 -0.85
N LEU A 213 14.32 35.96 -2.05
CA LEU A 213 15.08 35.75 -3.31
C LEU A 213 15.91 36.98 -3.74
N GLN A 214 15.70 38.15 -3.11
CA GLN A 214 16.44 39.37 -3.43
C GLN A 214 17.94 39.32 -3.09
N ALA A 215 18.38 38.41 -2.20
CA ALA A 215 19.78 38.32 -1.81
C ALA A 215 20.65 37.42 -2.71
N ALA A 216 20.05 36.51 -3.48
CA ALA A 216 20.81 35.51 -4.26
C ALA A 216 21.07 35.90 -5.73
N ALA A 217 20.36 36.91 -6.27
CA ALA A 217 20.46 37.28 -7.68
C ALA A 217 21.55 38.33 -8.01
N PHE A 218 22.23 38.90 -7.01
CA PHE A 218 23.29 39.92 -7.19
C PHE A 218 24.71 39.36 -7.00
N GLY A 219 24.94 38.13 -7.46
CA GLY A 219 26.23 37.44 -7.36
C GLY A 219 26.81 37.02 -8.71
N TYR A 220 26.64 37.79 -9.79
CA TYR A 220 27.43 37.66 -11.01
C TYR A 220 27.60 39.03 -11.67
N VAL A 221 28.84 39.50 -11.71
CA VAL A 221 29.35 40.55 -12.61
C VAL A 221 29.83 39.86 -13.88
#